data_AF-A0A8T6SJR4-F1
#
_entry.id   AF-A0A8T6SJR4-F1
#
_cell.length_a   1.000
_cell.length_b   1.000
_cell.length_c   1.000
_cell.angle_alpha   90.00
_cell.angle_beta   90.00
_cell.angle_gamma   90.00
#
_symmetry.space_group_name_H-M   'P 1'
#
loop_
_entity.id
_entity.type
_entity.pdbx_description
1 polymer ?
#
loop_
_entity_poly.entity_id
_entity_poly.type
_entity_poly.pdbx_seq_one_letter_code
_entity_poly.pdbx_strand_id
1 'polypeptide(L)'
;MNGGQTVQTLKHVLSIAAIGTLLLANLLILPIQAGTLETSPQRGSLTYKGRTRGRHSTTFFSWKDTAVSSYPLSTEEFSTMSTSSNDDSNNMEVGIEWINLYPPDDDTWGDLEYCDDDAEGFYDLLGANGWTQSDVNYGNDDAWEKDFEKASVGGWDSTYIDNVDFAYFAGHGDIGFLKFSTDHDGDGSHETEVHYSETKWGDGDLEWIALSSCRTLHPSVKEEWIAHACAGGHLHAIVGFKTNMPDTADLGETFAWHLLDGKGIKDAWKTATKEEFGSAVEAAIIYAVVYSTVGSPINYAQETLPNEGNYLSDPSYYAQYYMFSSPVYYYDSWSC
;
A
#
# COMPACT_ATOMS: atom_id res chain seq x y z
N MET A 1 -19.83 -63.91 39.66
CA MET A 1 -20.84 -63.05 40.32
C MET A 1 -20.64 -61.65 39.74
N ASN A 2 -21.72 -61.09 39.16
CA ASN A 2 -21.95 -59.74 38.64
C ASN A 2 -20.99 -59.23 37.53
N GLY A 3 -21.40 -58.93 36.30
CA GLY A 3 -22.73 -58.80 35.66
C GLY A 3 -22.99 -57.38 35.17
N GLY A 4 -23.35 -57.22 33.89
CA GLY A 4 -24.05 -56.06 33.30
C GLY A 4 -23.18 -55.18 32.38
N GLN A 5 -23.18 -55.36 31.05
CA GLN A 5 -24.15 -54.92 30.03
C GLN A 5 -24.02 -53.44 29.61
N THR A 6 -23.53 -53.19 28.39
CA THR A 6 -24.22 -52.59 27.19
C THR A 6 -24.70 -51.15 27.36
N VAL A 7 -24.45 -50.21 26.44
CA VAL A 7 -25.17 -50.06 25.15
C VAL A 7 -24.31 -49.24 24.15
N GLN A 8 -24.10 -49.81 22.96
CA GLN A 8 -23.80 -49.07 21.73
C GLN A 8 -25.12 -48.55 21.14
N THR A 9 -25.17 -47.28 20.74
CA THR A 9 -26.29 -46.72 19.97
C THR A 9 -25.86 -46.57 18.51
N LEU A 10 -26.20 -47.57 17.69
CA LEU A 10 -26.36 -47.41 16.25
C LEU A 10 -27.71 -46.72 15.98
N LYS A 11 -27.72 -45.67 15.16
CA LYS A 11 -28.88 -45.31 14.33
C LYS A 11 -28.44 -45.12 12.88
N HIS A 12 -28.76 -46.16 12.12
CA HIS A 12 -29.13 -46.23 10.70
C HIS A 12 -29.94 -45.01 10.19
N VAL A 13 -30.07 -44.63 8.89
CA VAL A 13 -29.59 -45.05 7.54
C VAL A 13 -30.39 -44.19 6.52
N LEU A 14 -29.89 -44.04 5.27
CA LEU A 14 -30.50 -43.54 3.98
C LEU A 14 -30.59 -42.00 3.81
N SER A 15 -29.92 -41.33 2.85
CA SER A 15 -29.70 -41.49 1.38
C SER A 15 -30.84 -40.95 0.50
N ILE A 16 -30.42 -40.46 -0.70
CA ILE A 16 -31.16 -40.00 -1.92
C ILE A 16 -31.17 -38.45 -2.03
N ALA A 17 -30.96 -37.78 -3.16
CA ALA A 17 -30.29 -37.98 -4.45
C ALA A 17 -30.42 -36.63 -5.20
N ALA A 18 -29.55 -36.42 -6.18
CA ALA A 18 -29.47 -35.26 -7.06
C ALA A 18 -30.78 -34.83 -7.75
N ILE A 19 -30.96 -33.52 -7.93
CA ILE A 19 -31.62 -32.92 -9.10
C ILE A 19 -30.87 -31.63 -9.46
N GLY A 20 -30.16 -31.65 -10.58
CA GLY A 20 -29.75 -30.45 -11.28
C GLY A 20 -30.92 -29.85 -12.06
N THR A 21 -30.92 -28.55 -12.27
CA THR A 21 -31.58 -27.94 -13.43
C THR A 21 -30.80 -26.70 -13.87
N LEU A 22 -30.26 -26.79 -15.08
CA LEU A 22 -29.79 -25.69 -15.92
C LEU A 22 -30.85 -24.58 -16.01
N LEU A 23 -30.40 -23.32 -15.95
CA LEU A 23 -31.11 -22.22 -16.61
C LEU A 23 -30.12 -21.40 -17.44
N LEU A 24 -30.03 -21.80 -18.71
CA LEU A 24 -29.61 -20.96 -19.83
C LEU A 24 -30.77 -20.02 -20.16
N ALA A 25 -30.52 -18.70 -20.17
CA ALA A 25 -31.38 -17.75 -20.86
C ALA A 25 -30.59 -16.54 -21.38
N ASN A 26 -30.39 -16.57 -22.69
CA ASN A 26 -30.49 -15.45 -23.63
C ASN A 26 -29.46 -14.30 -23.57
N LEU A 27 -28.39 -14.56 -24.33
CA LEU A 27 -27.81 -13.65 -25.32
C LEU A 27 -28.85 -12.71 -25.96
N LEU A 28 -28.67 -11.41 -25.80
CA LEU A 28 -29.23 -10.38 -26.69
C LEU A 28 -28.09 -9.44 -27.08
N ILE A 29 -27.38 -9.83 -28.13
CA ILE A 29 -26.40 -9.00 -28.83
C ILE A 29 -27.20 -8.00 -29.67
N LEU A 30 -27.14 -6.72 -29.30
CA LEU A 30 -27.60 -5.62 -30.14
C LEU A 30 -26.52 -5.32 -31.20
N PRO A 31 -26.89 -5.13 -32.48
CA PRO A 31 -25.93 -4.76 -33.51
C PRO A 31 -25.54 -3.28 -33.36
N ILE A 32 -24.25 -3.03 -33.10
CA ILE A 32 -23.65 -1.70 -33.24
C ILE A 32 -23.50 -1.40 -34.73
N GLN A 33 -24.25 -0.41 -35.20
CA GLN A 33 -24.14 0.15 -36.55
C GLN A 33 -22.80 0.87 -36.71
N ALA A 34 -21.96 0.35 -37.61
CA ALA A 34 -20.76 1.03 -38.09
C ALA A 34 -21.16 2.27 -38.91
N GLY A 35 -20.96 3.45 -38.34
CA GLY A 35 -21.05 4.72 -39.04
C GLY A 35 -19.75 5.01 -39.78
N THR A 36 -19.78 4.89 -41.11
CA THR A 36 -18.77 5.39 -42.03
C THR A 36 -18.76 6.91 -42.03
N LEU A 37 -17.65 7.54 -41.64
CA LEU A 37 -17.41 8.97 -41.91
C LEU A 37 -16.74 9.12 -43.27
N GLU A 38 -17.55 9.56 -44.24
CA GLU A 38 -17.12 10.02 -45.55
C GLU A 38 -16.35 11.35 -45.46
N THR A 39 -15.54 11.55 -46.49
CA THR A 39 -14.53 12.56 -46.71
C THR A 39 -15.07 13.93 -47.18
N SER A 40 -14.41 15.01 -46.71
CA SER A 40 -13.99 16.21 -47.50
C SER A 40 -15.07 17.25 -47.93
N PRO A 41 -14.71 18.43 -48.47
CA PRO A 41 -13.80 19.52 -48.02
C PRO A 41 -14.52 20.89 -47.95
N GLN A 42 -13.85 21.97 -47.51
CA GLN A 42 -13.71 23.26 -48.26
C GLN A 42 -13.10 24.40 -47.41
N ARG A 43 -11.95 24.89 -47.92
CA ARG A 43 -11.48 26.28 -48.12
C ARG A 43 -11.97 27.43 -47.22
N GLY A 44 -10.99 28.22 -46.76
CA GLY A 44 -11.17 29.64 -46.49
C GLY A 44 -9.83 30.36 -46.32
N SER A 45 -9.28 30.93 -47.40
CA SER A 45 -8.12 31.82 -47.34
C SER A 45 -8.53 33.20 -46.81
N LEU A 46 -7.74 33.79 -45.92
CA LEU A 46 -7.77 35.24 -45.70
C LEU A 46 -6.35 35.78 -45.69
N THR A 47 -6.14 36.73 -46.59
CA THR A 47 -4.92 37.53 -46.77
C THR A 47 -5.04 38.76 -45.88
N TYR A 48 -4.01 39.09 -45.10
CA TYR A 48 -3.90 40.44 -44.51
C TYR A 48 -2.46 40.95 -44.67
N LYS A 49 -2.32 42.07 -45.38
CA LYS A 49 -1.11 42.90 -45.45
C LYS A 49 -1.24 44.01 -44.41
N GLY A 50 -0.25 44.15 -43.54
CA GLY A 50 -0.10 45.30 -42.66
C GLY A 50 1.31 45.33 -42.08
N ARG A 51 2.02 46.44 -42.27
CA ARG A 51 3.46 46.63 -42.12
C ARG A 51 3.70 47.59 -40.95
N THR A 52 4.58 47.27 -39.99
CA THR A 52 5.56 48.22 -39.40
C THR A 52 6.48 47.58 -38.33
N ARG A 53 7.79 47.71 -38.61
CA ARG A 53 8.98 47.89 -37.75
C ARG A 53 8.95 47.52 -36.26
N GLY A 54 9.90 46.67 -35.86
CA GLY A 54 10.43 46.59 -34.49
C GLY A 54 11.59 45.60 -34.40
N ARG A 55 12.78 46.08 -34.05
CA ARG A 55 14.02 45.32 -33.77
C ARG A 55 13.79 44.22 -32.72
N HIS A 56 14.41 43.05 -32.86
CA HIS A 56 15.52 42.56 -32.01
C HIS A 56 15.87 41.10 -32.35
N SER A 57 17.17 40.83 -32.26
CA SER A 57 17.93 39.63 -32.61
C SER A 57 17.42 38.32 -32.00
N THR A 58 17.28 37.28 -32.82
CA THR A 58 17.48 35.88 -32.42
C THR A 58 18.39 35.16 -33.42
N THR A 59 19.55 34.75 -32.93
CA THR A 59 20.50 33.87 -33.62
C THR A 59 19.94 32.47 -33.69
N PHE A 60 19.66 31.98 -34.89
CA PHE A 60 19.41 30.57 -35.17
C PHE A 60 20.76 29.86 -35.35
N PHE A 61 21.13 28.99 -34.41
CA PHE A 61 22.22 28.04 -34.60
C PHE A 61 21.66 26.81 -35.34
N SER A 62 22.04 26.67 -36.61
CA SER A 62 21.80 25.48 -37.42
C SER A 62 22.96 24.52 -37.22
N TRP A 63 22.66 23.33 -36.68
CA TRP A 63 23.55 22.17 -36.84
C TRP A 63 23.13 21.41 -38.09
N LYS A 64 24.05 21.39 -39.05
CA LYS A 64 23.96 20.59 -40.26
C LYS A 64 24.18 19.12 -39.93
N ASP A 65 23.48 18.31 -40.70
CA ASP A 65 23.58 16.87 -40.83
C ASP A 65 25.02 16.37 -40.73
N THR A 66 25.27 15.50 -39.74
CA THR A 66 26.38 14.55 -39.80
C THR A 66 25.75 13.17 -39.70
N ALA A 67 25.74 12.46 -40.82
CA ALA A 67 25.27 11.10 -40.92
C ALA A 67 26.07 10.20 -39.97
N VAL A 68 25.38 9.59 -39.01
CA VAL A 68 25.96 8.53 -38.18
C VAL A 68 25.77 7.22 -38.94
N SER A 69 26.92 6.69 -39.35
CA SER A 69 27.14 5.36 -39.91
C SER A 69 26.36 4.28 -39.14
N SER A 70 25.56 3.50 -39.87
CA SER A 70 24.88 2.31 -39.39
C SER A 70 25.91 1.22 -39.07
N TYR A 71 26.28 1.09 -37.80
CA TYR A 71 26.92 -0.12 -37.29
C TYR A 71 25.83 -1.09 -36.84
N PRO A 72 25.84 -2.35 -37.28
CA PRO A 72 24.92 -3.35 -36.75
C PRO A 72 25.28 -3.59 -35.28
N LEU A 73 24.35 -3.30 -34.37
CA LEU A 73 24.46 -3.68 -32.97
C LEU A 73 24.43 -5.21 -32.90
N SER A 74 25.60 -5.79 -32.59
CA SER A 74 25.73 -7.18 -32.19
C SER A 74 24.92 -7.42 -30.91
N THR A 75 24.18 -8.53 -30.91
CA THR A 75 23.35 -9.05 -29.80
C THR A 75 24.20 -9.58 -28.65
N GLU A 76 25.07 -8.76 -28.07
CA GLU A 76 25.76 -9.10 -26.83
C GLU A 76 25.00 -8.50 -25.64
N GLU A 77 24.33 -9.41 -24.94
CA GLU A 77 23.89 -9.39 -23.55
C GLU A 77 23.88 -8.03 -22.85
N PHE A 78 22.72 -7.39 -22.88
CA PHE A 78 22.31 -6.48 -21.81
C PHE A 78 22.22 -7.32 -20.53
N SER A 79 23.32 -7.35 -19.78
CA SER A 79 23.32 -7.85 -18.41
C SER A 79 22.36 -6.99 -17.60
N THR A 80 21.17 -7.52 -17.35
CA THR A 80 20.23 -7.02 -16.34
C THR A 80 20.97 -6.94 -15.02
N MET A 81 21.24 -5.73 -14.58
CA MET A 81 21.77 -5.48 -13.24
C MET A 81 20.61 -5.73 -12.26
N SER A 82 20.53 -6.99 -11.81
CA SER A 82 19.69 -7.46 -10.71
C SER A 82 20.08 -6.69 -9.44
N THR A 83 19.26 -5.72 -9.05
CA THR A 83 19.21 -5.23 -7.67
C THR A 83 18.05 -5.94 -7.00
N SER A 84 18.37 -6.99 -6.25
CA SER A 84 17.44 -7.75 -5.43
C SER A 84 16.94 -6.90 -4.24
N SER A 85 15.68 -6.48 -4.25
CA SER A 85 14.69 -7.09 -3.36
C SER A 85 14.00 -8.19 -4.18
N ASN A 86 13.91 -9.40 -3.62
CA ASN A 86 13.33 -10.57 -4.28
C ASN A 86 12.03 -10.91 -3.55
N ASP A 87 10.94 -10.21 -3.82
CA ASP A 87 9.69 -10.93 -3.96
C ASP A 87 8.83 -10.27 -5.05
N ASP A 88 8.55 -11.05 -6.09
CA ASP A 88 7.52 -10.81 -7.11
C ASP A 88 6.78 -12.15 -7.32
N SER A 89 6.76 -13.00 -6.28
CA SER A 89 6.29 -14.38 -6.34
C SER A 89 4.79 -14.48 -6.57
N ASN A 90 4.08 -13.35 -6.70
CA ASN A 90 2.64 -13.18 -6.86
C ASN A 90 1.79 -13.76 -5.73
N ASN A 91 2.42 -14.13 -4.63
CA ASN A 91 1.71 -14.35 -3.39
C ASN A 91 1.39 -12.98 -2.78
N MET A 92 0.45 -12.95 -1.84
CA MET A 92 0.09 -11.73 -1.13
C MET A 92 0.57 -11.93 0.31
N GLU A 93 1.59 -11.21 0.72
CA GLU A 93 2.29 -11.37 1.99
C GLU A 93 1.79 -10.33 3.00
N VAL A 94 1.47 -10.80 4.22
CA VAL A 94 1.18 -9.92 5.36
C VAL A 94 2.20 -10.14 6.46
N GLY A 95 2.72 -9.05 7.02
CA GLY A 95 3.57 -9.03 8.20
C GLY A 95 3.00 -8.11 9.28
N ILE A 96 3.23 -8.44 10.54
CA ILE A 96 2.78 -7.64 11.68
C ILE A 96 3.86 -7.47 12.73
N GLU A 97 3.80 -6.34 13.43
CA GLU A 97 4.50 -6.16 14.68
C GLU A 97 3.62 -5.43 15.70
N TRP A 98 3.75 -5.80 16.97
CA TRP A 98 2.94 -5.20 18.02
C TRP A 98 3.69 -5.09 19.34
N ILE A 99 3.32 -4.10 20.16
CA ILE A 99 3.95 -3.89 21.47
C ILE A 99 2.87 -3.61 22.52
N ASN A 100 2.71 -4.55 23.45
CA ASN A 100 1.90 -4.38 24.66
C ASN A 100 2.76 -3.95 25.86
N LEU A 101 3.95 -4.53 25.99
CA LEU A 101 4.79 -4.37 27.16
C LEU A 101 5.89 -3.36 26.89
N TYR A 102 5.90 -2.26 27.66
CA TYR A 102 6.96 -1.25 27.62
C TYR A 102 7.80 -1.31 28.90
N PRO A 103 9.10 -0.95 28.83
CA PRO A 103 9.97 -1.00 30.00
C PRO A 103 9.39 -0.20 31.17
N PRO A 104 9.37 -0.77 32.39
CA PRO A 104 8.77 -0.13 33.56
C PRO A 104 9.56 1.09 34.05
N ASP A 105 10.78 1.30 33.57
CA ASP A 105 11.60 2.47 33.83
C ASP A 105 11.36 3.62 32.84
N ASP A 106 10.62 3.38 31.75
CA ASP A 106 10.06 4.42 30.89
C ASP A 106 8.61 4.72 31.32
N ASP A 107 8.47 5.47 32.43
CA ASP A 107 7.21 5.94 33.02
C ASP A 107 6.32 6.77 32.04
N THR A 108 6.80 7.02 30.83
CA THR A 108 6.17 7.90 29.84
C THR A 108 5.09 7.20 29.00
N TRP A 109 5.26 5.92 28.70
CA TRP A 109 4.45 5.24 27.68
C TRP A 109 3.43 4.27 28.29
N GLY A 110 3.80 3.50 29.31
CA GLY A 110 2.90 2.55 29.98
C GLY A 110 2.42 1.42 29.08
N ASP A 111 2.11 0.27 29.69
CA ASP A 111 1.69 -0.91 28.94
C ASP A 111 0.33 -0.70 28.24
N LEU A 112 0.19 -1.35 27.08
CA LEU A 112 -1.04 -1.53 26.33
C LEU A 112 -1.55 -2.96 26.54
N GLU A 113 -2.87 -3.15 26.42
CA GLU A 113 -3.54 -4.43 26.68
C GLU A 113 -3.90 -5.17 25.38
N TYR A 114 -4.13 -4.47 24.27
CA TYR A 114 -4.81 -5.04 23.10
C TYR A 114 -4.05 -4.93 21.76
N CYS A 115 -2.79 -4.49 21.75
CA CYS A 115 -2.05 -4.34 20.49
C CYS A 115 -1.74 -5.68 19.81
N ASP A 116 -1.58 -6.75 20.58
CA ASP A 116 -1.52 -8.11 20.06
C ASP A 116 -2.82 -8.50 19.37
N ASP A 117 -3.96 -8.41 20.07
CA ASP A 117 -5.27 -8.73 19.50
C ASP A 117 -5.56 -7.91 18.22
N ASP A 118 -5.22 -6.62 18.21
CA ASP A 118 -5.38 -5.71 17.06
C ASP A 118 -4.59 -6.20 15.84
N ALA A 119 -3.27 -6.40 16.01
CA ALA A 119 -2.39 -6.79 14.92
C ALA A 119 -2.64 -8.23 14.45
N GLU A 120 -2.81 -9.17 15.39
CA GLU A 120 -3.10 -10.57 15.09
C GLU A 120 -4.46 -10.72 14.40
N GLY A 121 -5.47 -9.92 14.79
CA GLY A 121 -6.78 -9.89 14.12
C GLY A 121 -6.68 -9.51 12.63
N PHE A 122 -5.83 -8.55 12.28
CA PHE A 122 -5.54 -8.20 10.88
C PHE A 122 -4.86 -9.36 10.14
N TYR A 123 -3.79 -9.89 10.72
CA TYR A 123 -2.96 -10.96 10.15
C TYR A 123 -3.72 -12.27 9.94
N ASP A 124 -4.49 -12.71 10.93
CA ASP A 124 -5.24 -13.95 10.91
C ASP A 124 -6.41 -13.88 9.94
N LEU A 125 -7.10 -12.74 9.86
CA LEU A 125 -8.21 -12.61 8.93
C LEU A 125 -7.74 -12.61 7.47
N LEU A 126 -6.65 -11.91 7.15
CA LEU A 126 -6.05 -11.97 5.80
C LEU A 126 -5.53 -13.39 5.49
N GLY A 127 -4.83 -14.03 6.43
CA GLY A 127 -4.33 -15.40 6.28
C GLY A 127 -5.46 -16.42 6.04
N ALA A 128 -6.56 -16.31 6.78
CA ALA A 128 -7.76 -17.12 6.57
C ALA A 128 -8.40 -16.92 5.18
N ASN A 129 -8.09 -15.81 4.50
CA ASN A 129 -8.59 -15.46 3.18
C ASN A 129 -7.50 -15.55 2.08
N GLY A 130 -6.44 -16.31 2.33
CA GLY A 130 -5.50 -16.74 1.29
C GLY A 130 -4.26 -15.87 1.13
N TRP A 131 -4.04 -14.91 2.02
CA TRP A 131 -2.75 -14.25 2.14
C TRP A 131 -1.72 -15.19 2.77
N THR A 132 -0.48 -15.10 2.30
CA THR A 132 0.68 -15.71 2.94
C THR A 132 0.99 -14.93 4.21
N GLN A 133 0.82 -15.60 5.34
CA GLN A 133 1.25 -15.14 6.64
C GLN A 133 2.79 -15.21 6.70
N SER A 134 3.45 -14.05 6.58
CA SER A 134 4.91 -13.94 6.63
C SER A 134 5.45 -14.30 8.02
N ASP A 135 6.71 -14.72 8.08
CA ASP A 135 7.43 -14.91 9.35
C ASP A 135 7.73 -13.57 10.05
N VAL A 136 7.44 -12.42 9.41
CA VAL A 136 7.39 -11.09 10.04
C VAL A 136 6.15 -11.02 10.93
N ASN A 137 6.26 -11.59 12.12
CA ASN A 137 5.23 -11.57 13.15
C ASN A 137 5.94 -11.53 14.50
N TYR A 138 6.17 -10.33 15.01
CA TYR A 138 6.93 -10.10 16.24
C TYR A 138 6.15 -9.27 17.25
N GLY A 139 6.35 -9.58 18.52
CA GLY A 139 5.60 -8.97 19.62
C GLY A 139 6.50 -8.56 20.78
N ASN A 140 6.21 -7.41 21.39
CA ASN A 140 6.94 -6.86 22.54
C ASN A 140 8.46 -6.78 22.26
N ASP A 141 9.28 -7.37 23.14
CA ASP A 141 10.75 -7.35 23.08
C ASP A 141 11.35 -8.04 21.85
N ASP A 142 10.55 -8.79 21.09
CA ASP A 142 10.98 -9.39 19.81
C ASP A 142 10.63 -8.52 18.60
N ALA A 143 9.78 -7.51 18.75
CA ALA A 143 9.49 -6.50 17.73
C ALA A 143 10.47 -5.33 17.87
N TRP A 144 11.12 -4.95 16.78
CA TRP A 144 12.27 -4.05 16.79
C TRP A 144 12.09 -2.89 15.82
N GLU A 145 12.41 -1.67 16.27
CA GLU A 145 12.45 -0.47 15.44
C GLU A 145 13.32 -0.68 14.19
N LYS A 146 14.40 -1.45 14.37
CA LYS A 146 15.34 -1.85 13.33
C LYS A 146 14.69 -2.50 12.12
N ASP A 147 13.59 -3.22 12.32
CA ASP A 147 12.90 -3.95 11.27
C ASP A 147 12.13 -3.00 10.33
N PHE A 148 11.98 -1.72 10.70
CA PHE A 148 11.39 -0.64 9.91
C PHE A 148 12.37 0.40 9.41
N GLU A 149 13.60 0.37 9.91
CA GLU A 149 14.66 1.30 9.56
C GLU A 149 15.37 0.87 8.27
N LYS A 150 15.76 1.85 7.46
CA LYS A 150 16.53 1.59 6.23
C LYS A 150 17.96 1.19 6.51
N ALA A 151 18.49 0.36 5.61
CA ALA A 151 19.88 -0.11 5.69
C ALA A 151 20.93 1.02 5.83
N SER A 152 20.67 2.24 5.32
CA SER A 152 21.63 3.35 5.43
C SER A 152 21.82 3.91 6.84
N VAL A 153 20.89 3.63 7.75
CA VAL A 153 20.99 3.94 9.19
C VAL A 153 21.18 2.67 10.02
N GLY A 154 21.55 1.54 9.40
CA GLY A 154 21.82 0.29 10.12
C GLY A 154 20.58 -0.59 10.39
N GLY A 155 19.44 -0.23 9.81
CA GLY A 155 18.20 -1.01 9.87
C GLY A 155 18.14 -2.19 8.91
N TRP A 156 17.06 -2.97 9.02
CA TRP A 156 16.82 -4.22 8.31
C TRP A 156 15.49 -4.24 7.53
N ASP A 157 14.87 -3.09 7.26
CA ASP A 157 13.58 -2.98 6.54
C ASP A 157 13.44 -3.94 5.34
N SER A 158 14.40 -3.94 4.42
CA SER A 158 14.42 -4.80 3.22
C SER A 158 14.40 -6.31 3.47
N THR A 159 14.59 -6.76 4.71
CA THR A 159 14.49 -8.19 5.12
C THR A 159 13.19 -8.49 5.87
N TYR A 160 12.54 -7.47 6.41
CA TYR A 160 11.38 -7.59 7.28
C TYR A 160 10.19 -6.86 6.66
N ILE A 161 9.86 -5.66 7.13
CA ILE A 161 8.63 -4.96 6.72
C ILE A 161 8.62 -4.54 5.25
N ASP A 162 9.79 -4.31 4.64
CA ASP A 162 9.91 -4.03 3.20
C ASP A 162 9.97 -5.32 2.35
N ASN A 163 9.72 -6.50 2.93
CA ASN A 163 9.68 -7.80 2.27
C ASN A 163 8.30 -8.49 2.39
N VAL A 164 7.23 -7.71 2.61
CA VAL A 164 5.83 -8.15 2.59
C VAL A 164 5.00 -7.12 1.83
N ASP A 165 3.88 -7.48 1.20
CA ASP A 165 3.02 -6.49 0.51
C ASP A 165 2.27 -5.58 1.50
N PHE A 166 1.88 -6.13 2.67
CA PHE A 166 1.15 -5.40 3.69
C PHE A 166 1.79 -5.55 5.09
N ALA A 167 2.25 -4.44 5.66
CA ALA A 167 2.71 -4.39 7.05
C ALA A 167 1.64 -3.75 7.98
N TYR A 168 1.48 -4.29 9.19
CA TYR A 168 0.64 -3.70 10.23
C TYR A 168 1.42 -3.55 11.53
N PHE A 169 1.44 -2.34 12.09
CA PHE A 169 2.04 -2.06 13.40
C PHE A 169 0.97 -1.63 14.41
N ALA A 170 0.96 -2.22 15.59
CA ALA A 170 0.13 -1.81 16.72
C ALA A 170 0.97 -1.47 17.96
N GLY A 171 0.85 -0.25 18.47
CA GLY A 171 1.61 0.17 19.64
C GLY A 171 1.53 1.67 19.89
N HIS A 172 2.41 2.14 20.77
CA HIS A 172 2.58 3.57 21.03
C HIS A 172 3.25 4.28 19.86
N GLY A 173 3.07 5.59 19.86
CA GLY A 173 3.75 6.50 18.97
C GLY A 173 3.35 7.92 19.31
N ASP A 174 4.01 8.85 18.66
CA ASP A 174 3.66 10.26 18.70
C ASP A 174 3.96 10.89 17.34
N ILE A 175 3.95 12.21 17.30
CA ILE A 175 4.28 13.00 16.12
C ILE A 175 5.67 12.61 15.61
N GLY A 176 5.68 11.80 14.55
CA GLY A 176 6.84 11.49 13.73
C GLY A 176 7.56 10.19 14.06
N PHE A 177 7.08 9.38 15.01
CA PHE A 177 7.70 8.09 15.32
C PHE A 177 6.74 7.04 15.87
N LEU A 178 7.18 5.78 15.75
CA LEU A 178 6.62 4.61 16.43
C LEU A 178 7.51 4.26 17.62
N LYS A 179 6.94 3.82 18.74
CA LYS A 179 7.71 3.49 19.95
C LYS A 179 7.79 1.97 20.12
N PHE A 180 8.98 1.48 20.45
CA PHE A 180 9.29 0.08 20.70
C PHE A 180 9.72 -0.13 22.17
N SER A 181 9.74 -1.39 22.60
CA SER A 181 10.05 -1.74 23.99
C SER A 181 11.55 -1.90 24.26
N THR A 182 12.33 -2.24 23.25
CA THR A 182 13.77 -2.52 23.40
C THR A 182 14.59 -1.75 22.38
N ASP A 183 15.83 -1.42 22.73
CA ASP A 183 16.73 -0.61 21.90
C ASP A 183 17.53 -1.51 20.95
N HIS A 184 17.18 -1.45 19.68
CA HIS A 184 17.80 -2.16 18.56
C HIS A 184 18.16 -1.22 17.40
N ASP A 185 17.99 0.10 17.58
CA ASP A 185 18.28 1.19 16.65
C ASP A 185 19.61 0.95 15.92
N GLY A 186 19.55 1.02 14.59
CA GLY A 186 20.66 0.81 13.70
C GLY A 186 21.83 1.75 13.90
N ASP A 187 21.59 3.04 14.18
CA ASP A 187 22.63 4.05 14.30
C ASP A 187 22.67 4.79 15.64
N GLY A 188 21.68 4.56 16.50
CA GLY A 188 21.60 5.07 17.87
C GLY A 188 21.13 6.53 17.96
N SER A 189 20.50 7.05 16.90
CA SER A 189 19.95 8.41 16.86
C SER A 189 18.57 8.51 17.51
N HIS A 190 17.84 7.41 17.57
CA HIS A 190 16.43 7.30 17.94
C HIS A 190 16.20 6.01 18.75
N GLU A 191 16.85 5.92 19.92
CA GLU A 191 16.73 4.76 20.83
C GLU A 191 15.26 4.37 21.02
N THR A 192 14.90 3.11 20.68
CA THR A 192 13.55 2.53 20.79
C THR A 192 12.47 3.20 19.92
N GLU A 193 12.84 3.97 18.89
CA GLU A 193 11.91 4.72 18.06
C GLU A 193 12.17 4.49 16.57
N VAL A 194 11.12 4.18 15.80
CA VAL A 194 11.19 4.32 14.34
C VAL A 194 10.83 5.75 14.01
N HIS A 195 11.83 6.61 13.82
CA HIS A 195 11.58 7.99 13.41
C HIS A 195 11.44 8.08 11.90
N TYR A 196 10.55 8.96 11.39
CA TYR A 196 10.33 9.08 9.94
C TYR A 196 11.62 9.22 9.15
N SER A 197 12.66 9.88 9.70
CA SER A 197 13.91 10.13 8.98
C SER A 197 14.72 8.88 8.66
N GLU A 198 14.44 7.78 9.35
CA GLU A 198 15.14 6.51 9.25
C GLU A 198 14.44 5.55 8.29
N THR A 199 13.21 5.87 7.89
CA THR A 199 12.41 5.05 7.00
C THR A 199 12.74 5.28 5.53
N LYS A 200 12.45 4.26 4.71
CA LYS A 200 12.36 4.32 3.25
C LYS A 200 11.54 3.14 2.74
N TRP A 201 10.26 3.14 3.08
CA TRP A 201 9.35 2.05 2.81
C TRP A 201 8.91 1.93 1.36
N GLY A 202 8.65 0.70 0.94
CA GLY A 202 8.32 0.38 -0.45
C GLY A 202 9.47 0.75 -1.39
N ASP A 203 10.71 0.50 -0.98
CA ASP A 203 11.84 0.35 -1.90
C ASP A 203 12.29 -1.10 -2.05
N GLY A 204 11.69 -2.00 -1.26
CA GLY A 204 11.56 -3.44 -1.48
C GLY A 204 10.22 -3.83 -2.13
N ASP A 205 9.39 -4.57 -1.38
CA ASP A 205 8.12 -5.20 -1.80
C ASP A 205 6.87 -4.60 -1.13
N LEU A 206 7.06 -3.71 -0.15
CA LEU A 206 5.96 -3.14 0.63
C LEU A 206 5.06 -2.19 -0.18
N GLU A 207 3.79 -2.59 -0.32
CA GLU A 207 2.75 -1.82 -0.99
C GLU A 207 1.98 -0.94 0.01
N TRP A 208 1.54 -1.52 1.14
CA TRP A 208 0.75 -0.80 2.15
C TRP A 208 1.25 -1.01 3.57
N ILE A 209 1.17 0.04 4.39
CA ILE A 209 1.44 -0.07 5.82
C ILE A 209 0.36 0.62 6.65
N ALA A 210 -0.09 -0.06 7.70
CA ALA A 210 -1.04 0.44 8.67
C ALA A 210 -0.38 0.66 10.03
N LEU A 211 -0.54 1.87 10.57
CA LEU A 211 0.04 2.31 11.83
C LEU A 211 -1.09 2.54 12.85
N SER A 212 -1.45 1.49 13.59
CA SER A 212 -2.34 1.55 14.75
C SER A 212 -1.60 2.14 15.94
N SER A 213 -1.30 3.43 15.84
CA SER A 213 -0.44 4.14 16.77
C SER A 213 -0.77 5.64 16.80
N CYS A 214 -0.69 6.24 17.99
CA CYS A 214 -1.14 7.60 18.26
C CYS A 214 -0.35 8.64 17.45
N ARG A 215 -1.06 9.55 16.76
CA ARG A 215 -0.50 10.79 16.16
C ARG A 215 0.64 10.61 15.16
N THR A 216 0.93 9.38 14.72
CA THR A 216 1.99 9.05 13.76
C THR A 216 1.82 9.83 12.46
N LEU A 217 0.59 9.95 11.97
CA LEU A 217 0.23 10.72 10.77
C LEU A 217 -0.31 12.13 11.10
N HIS A 218 0.18 12.75 12.18
CA HIS A 218 -0.20 14.13 12.48
C HIS A 218 0.19 15.09 11.34
N PRO A 219 -0.66 16.08 10.97
CA PRO A 219 -0.41 16.96 9.83
C PRO A 219 0.88 17.78 9.84
N SER A 220 1.56 17.88 11.00
CA SER A 220 2.83 18.59 11.15
C SER A 220 4.05 17.78 10.71
N VAL A 221 3.92 16.46 10.51
CA VAL A 221 5.00 15.56 10.08
C VAL A 221 4.67 14.82 8.78
N LYS A 222 3.54 15.14 8.13
CA LYS A 222 3.11 14.44 6.92
C LYS A 222 4.07 14.63 5.75
N GLU A 223 4.72 15.78 5.64
CA GLU A 223 5.66 16.02 4.53
C GLU A 223 6.97 15.27 4.77
N GLU A 224 7.34 15.08 6.03
CA GLU A 224 8.48 14.30 6.47
C GLU A 224 8.26 12.81 6.21
N TRP A 225 7.10 12.26 6.57
CA TRP A 225 6.72 10.89 6.16
C TRP A 225 6.75 10.71 4.65
N ILE A 226 6.18 11.65 3.88
CA ILE A 226 6.23 11.61 2.41
C ILE A 226 7.67 11.68 1.89
N ALA A 227 8.51 12.52 2.49
CA ALA A 227 9.88 12.74 2.03
C ALA A 227 10.83 11.57 2.36
N HIS A 228 10.50 10.78 3.38
CA HIS A 228 11.36 9.69 3.86
C HIS A 228 10.75 8.32 3.57
N ALA A 229 9.63 7.95 4.21
CA ALA A 229 9.01 6.65 4.00
C ALA A 229 8.65 6.44 2.53
N CYS A 230 8.03 7.42 1.87
CA CYS A 230 7.64 7.25 0.47
C CYS A 230 8.79 7.49 -0.55
N ALA A 231 10.03 7.66 -0.11
CA ALA A 231 11.14 8.02 -0.99
C ALA A 231 11.57 6.89 -1.95
N GLY A 232 11.17 5.63 -1.67
CA GLY A 232 11.30 4.51 -2.60
C GLY A 232 10.46 4.70 -3.87
N GLY A 233 9.29 5.34 -3.73
CA GLY A 233 8.37 5.61 -4.84
C GLY A 233 7.56 4.40 -5.29
N HIS A 234 7.62 3.26 -4.57
CA HIS A 234 6.73 2.12 -4.80
C HIS A 234 5.62 2.04 -3.74
N LEU A 235 5.80 2.56 -2.53
CA LEU A 235 4.75 2.53 -1.51
C LEU A 235 3.42 3.13 -2.01
N HIS A 236 2.33 2.39 -1.85
CA HIS A 236 1.00 2.76 -2.34
C HIS A 236 0.26 3.63 -1.32
N ALA A 237 0.26 3.22 -0.04
CA ALA A 237 -0.33 4.01 1.04
C ALA A 237 0.23 3.73 2.44
N ILE A 238 0.12 4.74 3.30
CA ILE A 238 0.31 4.65 4.76
C ILE A 238 -1.01 5.07 5.40
N VAL A 239 -1.61 4.22 6.22
CA VAL A 239 -2.79 4.57 7.04
C VAL A 239 -2.40 4.65 8.52
N GLY A 240 -3.09 5.50 9.29
CA GLY A 240 -2.80 5.67 10.71
C GLY A 240 -3.63 6.78 11.35
N PHE A 241 -3.14 7.36 12.44
CA PHE A 241 -3.88 8.35 13.23
C PHE A 241 -3.26 9.74 13.25
N LYS A 242 -4.13 10.74 13.21
CA LYS A 242 -3.79 12.15 13.42
C LYS A 242 -3.81 12.52 14.91
N THR A 243 -4.70 11.92 15.69
CA THR A 243 -4.86 12.20 17.13
C THR A 243 -4.42 11.00 17.96
N ASN A 244 -4.55 11.10 19.29
CA ASN A 244 -4.56 9.92 20.14
C ASN A 244 -5.78 9.05 19.79
N MET A 245 -5.62 7.75 20.00
CA MET A 245 -6.67 6.74 19.90
C MET A 245 -6.69 5.93 21.22
N PRO A 246 -7.84 5.38 21.63
CA PRO A 246 -7.90 4.36 22.67
C PRO A 246 -7.29 3.05 22.19
N ASP A 247 -6.61 2.34 23.09
CA ASP A 247 -6.20 0.95 22.87
C ASP A 247 -7.45 0.07 22.61
N THR A 248 -7.42 -0.73 21.54
CA THR A 248 -8.55 -1.54 21.08
C THR A 248 -8.06 -2.85 20.48
N ALA A 249 -8.85 -3.91 20.63
CA ALA A 249 -8.55 -5.24 20.11
C ALA A 249 -9.05 -5.47 18.67
N ASP A 250 -10.04 -4.70 18.22
CA ASP A 250 -10.87 -5.10 17.07
C ASP A 250 -10.55 -4.32 15.78
N LEU A 251 -9.67 -3.31 15.82
CA LEU A 251 -9.45 -2.41 14.68
C LEU A 251 -8.85 -3.14 13.47
N GLY A 252 -7.82 -3.96 13.68
CA GLY A 252 -7.11 -4.67 12.63
C GLY A 252 -7.99 -5.71 11.95
N GLU A 253 -8.72 -6.53 12.72
CA GLU A 253 -9.69 -7.47 12.15
C GLU A 253 -10.77 -6.72 11.36
N THR A 254 -11.32 -5.64 11.92
CA THR A 254 -12.36 -4.83 11.25
C THR A 254 -11.81 -4.21 9.96
N PHE A 255 -10.57 -3.72 9.96
CA PHE A 255 -9.94 -3.18 8.77
C PHE A 255 -9.70 -4.22 7.69
N ALA A 256 -9.13 -5.38 8.05
CA ALA A 256 -8.97 -6.51 7.13
C ALA A 256 -10.31 -6.97 6.55
N TRP A 257 -11.38 -7.01 7.35
CA TRP A 257 -12.72 -7.36 6.87
C TRP A 257 -13.20 -6.41 5.79
N HIS A 258 -13.06 -5.10 5.99
CA HIS A 258 -13.48 -4.10 5.01
C HIS A 258 -12.65 -4.15 3.72
N LEU A 259 -11.35 -4.46 3.83
CA LEU A 259 -10.49 -4.68 2.66
C LEU A 259 -10.97 -5.89 1.84
N LEU A 260 -11.26 -7.00 2.51
CA LEU A 260 -11.78 -8.25 1.92
C LEU A 260 -13.22 -8.11 1.39
N ASP A 261 -13.99 -7.11 1.83
CA ASP A 261 -15.30 -6.75 1.24
C ASP A 261 -15.16 -5.88 -0.03
N GLY A 262 -13.94 -5.73 -0.56
CA GLY A 262 -13.65 -5.01 -1.80
C GLY A 262 -13.66 -3.49 -1.67
N LYS A 263 -13.50 -2.96 -0.45
CA LYS A 263 -13.28 -1.51 -0.27
C LYS A 263 -11.84 -1.16 -0.60
N GLY A 264 -11.67 0.03 -1.19
CA GLY A 264 -10.34 0.58 -1.38
C GLY A 264 -9.68 0.93 -0.05
N ILE A 265 -8.34 0.92 0.02
CA ILE A 265 -7.53 1.08 1.23
C ILE A 265 -8.02 2.24 2.14
N LYS A 266 -8.30 3.40 1.56
CA LYS A 266 -8.80 4.56 2.29
C LYS A 266 -10.19 4.33 2.87
N ASP A 267 -11.11 3.79 2.08
CA ASP A 267 -12.49 3.60 2.49
C ASP A 267 -12.61 2.43 3.48
N ALA A 268 -11.74 1.43 3.39
CA ALA A 268 -11.60 0.38 4.38
C ALA A 268 -11.11 0.95 5.72
N TRP A 269 -9.97 1.65 5.76
CA TRP A 269 -9.44 2.26 6.99
C TRP A 269 -10.43 3.26 7.58
N LYS A 270 -11.04 4.07 6.71
CA LYS A 270 -12.08 5.02 7.12
C LYS A 270 -13.30 4.35 7.68
N THR A 271 -13.72 3.20 7.16
CA THR A 271 -14.89 2.53 7.74
C THR A 271 -14.53 1.91 9.08
N ALA A 272 -13.41 1.19 9.16
CA ALA A 272 -12.96 0.51 10.38
C ALA A 272 -12.79 1.51 11.54
N THR A 273 -12.05 2.60 11.32
CA THR A 273 -11.84 3.62 12.35
C THR A 273 -13.13 4.29 12.82
N LYS A 274 -14.15 4.39 11.96
CA LYS A 274 -15.48 4.93 12.32
C LYS A 274 -16.34 3.96 13.13
N GLU A 275 -16.11 2.67 12.97
CA GLU A 275 -16.82 1.63 13.71
C GLU A 275 -16.22 1.49 15.11
N GLU A 276 -14.89 1.57 15.20
CA GLU A 276 -14.14 1.45 16.45
C GLU A 276 -14.16 2.71 17.33
N PHE A 277 -14.11 3.89 16.71
CA PHE A 277 -13.89 5.14 17.45
C PHE A 277 -14.98 6.18 17.21
N GLY A 278 -15.17 7.02 18.23
CA GLY A 278 -16.03 8.21 18.12
C GLY A 278 -15.30 9.43 17.60
N SER A 279 -16.05 10.52 17.41
CA SER A 279 -15.59 11.74 16.73
C SER A 279 -14.45 12.52 17.39
N ALA A 280 -13.98 12.10 18.56
CA ALA A 280 -12.79 12.64 19.21
C ALA A 280 -11.49 12.11 18.61
N VAL A 281 -11.54 10.98 17.89
CA VAL A 281 -10.41 10.39 17.18
C VAL A 281 -10.45 10.84 15.72
N GLU A 282 -9.29 11.21 15.18
CA GLU A 282 -9.10 11.48 13.77
C GLU A 282 -8.07 10.54 13.17
N ALA A 283 -8.46 9.85 12.11
CA ALA A 283 -7.60 8.98 11.31
C ALA A 283 -7.14 9.68 10.03
N ALA A 284 -6.09 9.16 9.42
CA ALA A 284 -5.45 9.75 8.25
C ALA A 284 -4.89 8.69 7.31
N ILE A 285 -4.58 9.14 6.09
CA ILE A 285 -3.90 8.37 5.05
C ILE A 285 -2.93 9.27 4.28
N ILE A 286 -1.77 8.72 3.96
CA ILE A 286 -0.87 9.19 2.89
C ILE A 286 -0.98 8.19 1.74
N TYR A 287 -1.16 8.63 0.50
CA TYR A 287 -1.34 7.72 -0.64
C TYR A 287 -0.77 8.27 -1.94
N ALA A 288 -0.33 7.38 -2.82
CA ALA A 288 0.21 7.72 -4.13
C ALA A 288 -0.90 8.13 -5.12
N VAL A 289 -0.57 9.08 -6.00
CA VAL A 289 -1.31 9.38 -7.22
C VAL A 289 -0.33 9.53 -8.37
N VAL A 290 -0.57 8.79 -9.46
CA VAL A 290 0.23 8.90 -10.68
C VAL A 290 -0.55 9.66 -11.75
N TYR A 291 0.04 10.77 -12.21
CA TYR A 291 -0.52 11.58 -13.27
C TYR A 291 -0.03 11.11 -14.63
N SER A 292 -0.95 10.63 -15.46
CA SER A 292 -0.68 10.32 -16.86
C SER A 292 -0.92 11.53 -17.76
N THR A 293 -0.11 11.71 -18.80
CA THR A 293 -0.39 12.65 -19.89
C THR A 293 -1.60 12.22 -20.75
N VAL A 294 -2.03 10.96 -20.63
CA VAL A 294 -3.14 10.35 -21.35
C VAL A 294 -4.01 9.54 -20.39
N GLY A 295 -5.18 10.07 -20.03
CA GLY A 295 -6.15 9.39 -19.17
C GLY A 295 -6.39 10.10 -17.83
N SER A 296 -7.18 9.46 -16.98
CA SER A 296 -7.41 9.93 -15.61
C SER A 296 -6.19 9.63 -14.73
N PRO A 297 -5.94 10.44 -13.69
CA PRO A 297 -4.95 10.10 -12.68
C PRO A 297 -5.26 8.74 -12.04
N ILE A 298 -4.23 7.95 -11.80
CA ILE A 298 -4.31 6.68 -11.06
C ILE A 298 -4.22 7.03 -9.57
N ASN A 299 -5.23 6.67 -8.80
CA ASN A 299 -5.37 7.06 -7.40
C ASN A 299 -5.37 5.83 -6.49
N TYR A 300 -4.28 5.65 -5.73
CA TYR A 300 -4.07 4.47 -4.88
C TYR A 300 -4.91 4.51 -3.61
N ALA A 301 -5.52 5.65 -3.23
CA ALA A 301 -6.49 5.66 -2.12
C ALA A 301 -7.74 4.81 -2.38
N GLN A 302 -7.99 4.43 -3.64
CA GLN A 302 -9.17 3.64 -4.04
C GLN A 302 -8.80 2.25 -4.51
N GLU A 303 -7.53 1.88 -4.35
CA GLU A 303 -7.03 0.56 -4.64
C GLU A 303 -7.57 -0.45 -3.64
N THR A 304 -8.01 -1.59 -4.16
CA THR A 304 -8.45 -2.74 -3.37
C THR A 304 -7.32 -3.76 -3.30
N LEU A 305 -7.40 -4.68 -2.33
CA LEU A 305 -6.54 -5.85 -2.29
C LEU A 305 -6.60 -6.65 -3.62
N PRO A 306 -5.54 -7.42 -3.93
CA PRO A 306 -5.60 -8.32 -5.07
C PRO A 306 -6.78 -9.29 -4.93
N ASN A 307 -7.41 -9.62 -6.05
CA ASN A 307 -8.65 -10.41 -6.15
C ASN A 307 -9.96 -9.74 -5.69
N GLU A 308 -9.89 -8.63 -4.94
CA GLU A 308 -11.10 -7.96 -4.41
C GLU A 308 -11.58 -6.78 -5.28
N GLY A 309 -10.83 -6.43 -6.34
CA GLY A 309 -11.27 -5.41 -7.27
C GLY A 309 -10.16 -4.81 -8.13
N ASN A 310 -10.04 -3.49 -8.06
CA ASN A 310 -9.06 -2.70 -8.81
C ASN A 310 -7.72 -2.65 -8.07
N TYR A 311 -6.97 -3.74 -8.18
CA TYR A 311 -5.55 -3.81 -7.80
C TYR A 311 -4.69 -3.11 -8.86
N LEU A 312 -3.74 -2.28 -8.43
CA LEU A 312 -2.87 -1.50 -9.31
C LEU A 312 -1.45 -2.04 -9.21
N SER A 313 -0.69 -1.94 -10.31
CA SER A 313 0.77 -2.16 -10.23
C SER A 313 1.41 -1.00 -9.48
N ASP A 314 2.67 -1.15 -9.05
CA ASP A 314 3.42 -0.10 -8.37
C ASP A 314 3.31 1.30 -9.02
N PRO A 315 3.28 2.37 -8.21
CA PRO A 315 3.34 3.75 -8.70
C PRO A 315 4.53 4.01 -9.63
N SER A 316 5.69 3.43 -9.32
CA SER A 316 6.91 3.54 -10.13
C SER A 316 6.79 2.82 -11.49
N TYR A 317 6.01 1.73 -11.57
CA TYR A 317 5.74 1.02 -12.82
C TYR A 317 5.10 1.94 -13.84
N TYR A 318 4.24 2.88 -13.43
CA TYR A 318 3.64 3.85 -14.34
C TYR A 318 4.55 5.06 -14.63
N ALA A 319 5.49 5.37 -13.73
CA ALA A 319 6.47 6.43 -13.90
C ALA A 319 7.39 6.25 -15.12
N GLN A 320 7.65 5.01 -15.51
CA GLN A 320 8.47 4.71 -16.69
C GLN A 320 7.72 4.89 -18.02
N TYR A 321 6.38 4.75 -18.03
CA TYR A 321 5.57 4.84 -19.26
C TYR A 321 5.14 6.26 -19.58
N TYR A 322 4.88 7.06 -18.56
CA TYR A 322 4.56 8.47 -18.72
C TYR A 322 5.79 9.29 -18.38
N MET A 323 6.56 9.68 -19.41
CA MET A 323 7.67 10.62 -19.25
C MET A 323 7.22 11.78 -18.34
N PHE A 324 7.88 11.94 -17.18
CA PHE A 324 7.62 12.94 -16.13
C PHE A 324 6.62 12.58 -15.00
N SER A 325 6.17 11.34 -14.82
CA SER A 325 5.24 11.01 -13.71
C SER A 325 5.93 10.29 -12.55
N SER A 326 6.69 10.99 -11.71
CA SER A 326 6.92 10.49 -10.35
C SER A 326 5.59 10.44 -9.59
N PRO A 327 5.35 9.43 -8.72
CA PRO A 327 4.18 9.45 -7.87
C PRO A 327 4.16 10.74 -7.04
N VAL A 328 2.98 11.33 -6.92
CA VAL A 328 2.72 12.45 -6.02
C VAL A 328 1.92 11.90 -4.86
N TYR A 329 2.44 12.07 -3.64
CA TYR A 329 1.75 11.61 -2.45
C TYR A 329 0.82 12.68 -1.90
N TYR A 330 -0.39 12.26 -1.54
CA TYR A 330 -1.43 13.12 -0.98
C TYR A 330 -1.74 12.68 0.44
N TYR A 331 -2.09 13.66 1.28
CA TYR A 331 -2.57 13.44 2.64
C TYR A 331 -4.07 13.72 2.71
N ASP A 332 -4.83 12.84 3.35
CA ASP A 332 -6.21 13.08 3.76
C ASP A 332 -6.46 12.61 5.19
N SER A 333 -7.47 13.17 5.84
CA SER A 333 -7.85 12.80 7.21
C SER A 333 -9.33 13.00 7.47
N TRP A 334 -9.88 12.28 8.43
CA TRP A 334 -11.28 12.35 8.81
C TRP A 334 -11.47 12.15 10.31
N SER A 335 -12.55 12.71 10.84
CA SER A 335 -13.08 12.34 12.15
C SER A 335 -13.79 10.98 12.03
N CYS A 336 -13.53 10.12 13.00
CA CYS A 336 -14.18 8.81 13.15
C CYS A 336 -15.68 9.02 13.46
#